data_AF-A0AAV2HSB6-F1
#
_entry.id   AF-A0AAV2HSB6-F1
#
_cell.length_a   1.000
_cell.length_b   1.000
_cell.length_c   1.000
_cell.angle_alpha   90.00
_cell.angle_beta   90.00
_cell.angle_gamma   90.00
#
_symmetry.space_group_name_H-M   'P 1'
#
loop_
_entity.id
_entity.type
_entity.pdbx_description
1 polymer ?
#
loop_
_entity_poly.entity_id
_entity_poly.type
_entity_poly.pdbx_seq_one_letter_code
_entity_poly.pdbx_strand_id
1 'polypeptide(L)'
;WDHVIKSNPDHPLLVVRFEDMKKDLPREIRKMAEFLQITLDDQLMEDIATAAGFDVMKQAYQNSNFVTKDFLRKGGVGDWKNWLTVAQSERIDLSTNILEGTPFQTPIYTL
;
A
#
# COMPACT_ATOMS: atom_id res chain seq x y z
N TRP A 1 -12.63 -8.00 6.85
CA TRP A 1 -12.62 -6.56 6.51
C TRP A 1 -13.93 -6.09 5.90
N ASP A 2 -14.43 -6.72 4.83
CA ASP A 2 -15.74 -6.36 4.25
C ASP A 2 -16.89 -6.40 5.27
N HIS A 3 -16.97 -7.45 6.09
CA HIS A 3 -17.91 -7.52 7.21
C HIS A 3 -17.75 -6.36 8.21
N VAL A 4 -16.51 -5.95 8.53
CA VAL A 4 -16.26 -4.87 9.50
C VAL A 4 -16.72 -3.53 8.93
N ILE A 5 -16.45 -3.26 7.64
CA ILE A 5 -16.92 -2.05 6.95
C ILE A 5 -18.45 -2.01 6.93
N LYS A 6 -19.09 -3.13 6.57
CA LYS A 6 -20.56 -3.22 6.49
C LYS A 6 -21.25 -3.11 7.85
N SER A 7 -20.65 -3.67 8.91
CA SER A 7 -21.21 -3.66 10.26
C SER A 7 -21.01 -2.34 11.00
N ASN A 8 -20.20 -1.40 10.46
CA ASN A 8 -19.85 -0.15 11.12
C ASN A 8 -20.01 1.05 10.15
N PRO A 9 -21.23 1.31 9.62
CA PRO A 9 -21.44 2.35 8.61
C PRO A 9 -21.13 3.76 9.11
N ASP A 10 -21.26 4.01 10.41
CA ASP A 10 -21.02 5.32 11.03
C ASP A 10 -19.55 5.55 11.41
N HIS A 11 -18.69 4.53 11.21
CA HIS A 11 -17.27 4.65 11.48
C HIS A 11 -16.52 4.98 10.19
N PRO A 12 -15.92 6.19 10.07
CA PRO A 12 -15.13 6.52 8.91
C PRO A 12 -13.93 5.57 8.81
N LEU A 13 -13.77 4.92 7.66
CA LEU A 13 -12.69 3.98 7.36
C LEU A 13 -11.98 4.40 6.08
N LEU A 14 -10.65 4.46 6.12
CA LEU A 14 -9.82 4.75 4.96
C LEU A 14 -9.16 3.46 4.45
N VAL A 15 -9.50 3.07 3.22
CA VAL A 15 -8.80 1.98 2.53
C VAL A 15 -7.64 2.57 1.73
N VAL A 16 -6.43 2.11 2.04
CA VAL A 16 -5.19 2.48 1.34
C VAL A 16 -4.56 1.22 0.77
N ARG A 17 -4.11 1.31 -0.49
CA ARG A 17 -3.43 0.21 -1.18
C ARG A 17 -1.96 0.55 -1.35
N PHE A 18 -1.10 -0.44 -1.14
CA PHE A 18 0.34 -0.25 -1.27
C PHE A 18 0.72 0.19 -2.68
N GLU A 19 0.06 -0.36 -3.69
CA GLU A 19 0.32 -0.07 -5.08
C GLU A 19 -0.07 1.35 -5.48
N ASP A 20 -1.16 1.89 -4.92
CA ASP A 20 -1.53 3.28 -5.13
C ASP A 20 -0.48 4.22 -4.53
N MET A 21 0.00 3.92 -3.30
CA MET A 21 1.09 4.69 -2.68
C MET A 21 2.38 4.62 -3.49
N LYS A 22 2.68 3.46 -4.09
CA LYS A 22 3.85 3.31 -4.97
C LYS A 22 3.68 4.03 -6.30
N LYS A 23 2.45 4.18 -6.80
CA LYS A 23 2.13 4.88 -8.04
C LYS A 23 2.15 6.41 -7.87
N ASP A 24 1.56 6.90 -6.80
CA ASP A 24 1.44 8.34 -6.50
C ASP A 24 1.34 8.56 -4.99
N LEU A 25 2.51 8.62 -4.34
CA LEU A 25 2.61 8.84 -2.90
C LEU A 25 2.02 10.19 -2.44
N PRO A 26 2.32 11.34 -3.11
CA PRO A 26 1.71 12.63 -2.79
C PRO A 26 0.18 12.61 -2.78
N ARG A 27 -0.45 11.95 -3.75
CA ARG A 27 -1.91 11.84 -3.81
C ARG A 27 -2.45 11.04 -2.64
N GLU A 28 -1.86 9.89 -2.31
CA GLU A 28 -2.33 9.07 -1.19
C GLU A 28 -2.08 9.76 0.16
N ILE A 29 -1.00 10.55 0.32
CA ILE A 29 -0.77 11.38 1.52
C ILE A 29 -1.88 12.44 1.67
N ARG A 30 -2.24 13.15 0.60
CA ARG A 30 -3.34 14.13 0.64
C ARG A 30 -4.66 13.49 1.04
N LYS A 31 -4.99 12.34 0.46
CA LYS A 31 -6.17 11.55 0.81
C LYS A 31 -6.17 11.14 2.29
N MET A 32 -5.02 10.76 2.86
CA MET A 32 -4.91 10.47 4.30
C MET A 32 -5.11 11.73 5.15
N ALA A 33 -4.54 12.87 4.75
CA ALA A 33 -4.69 14.11 5.48
C ALA A 33 -6.13 14.64 5.47
N GLU A 34 -6.82 14.57 4.32
CA GLU A 34 -8.24 14.89 4.21
C GLU A 34 -9.08 14.00 5.14
N PHE A 35 -8.80 12.70 5.16
CA PHE A 35 -9.48 11.76 6.05
C PHE A 35 -9.25 12.07 7.54
N LEU A 36 -8.01 12.46 7.89
CA LEU A 36 -7.64 12.85 9.25
C LEU A 36 -7.99 14.31 9.59
N GLN A 37 -8.55 15.07 8.64
CA GLN A 37 -8.86 16.50 8.76
C GLN A 37 -7.63 17.37 9.11
N ILE A 38 -6.46 17.00 8.57
CA ILE A 38 -5.20 17.72 8.73
C ILE A 38 -5.00 18.63 7.53
N THR A 39 -4.69 19.91 7.79
CA THR A 39 -4.27 20.83 6.73
C THR A 39 -2.82 20.54 6.36
N LEU A 40 -2.58 20.27 5.08
CA LEU A 40 -1.23 20.11 4.52
C LEU A 40 -0.94 21.31 3.62
N ASP A 41 0.19 21.97 3.88
CA ASP A 41 0.81 22.84 2.89
C ASP A 41 1.72 22.04 1.95
N ASP A 42 2.12 22.65 0.84
CA ASP A 42 2.90 21.98 -0.20
C ASP A 42 4.30 21.57 0.29
N GLN A 43 4.91 22.34 1.20
CA GLN A 43 6.23 22.05 1.74
C GLN A 43 6.19 20.83 2.67
N LEU A 44 5.24 20.81 3.60
CA LEU A 44 5.03 19.69 4.53
C LEU A 44 4.67 18.42 3.76
N MET A 45 3.89 18.53 2.68
CA MET A 45 3.57 17.40 1.81
C MET A 45 4.83 16.82 1.16
N GLU A 46 5.71 17.67 0.62
CA GLU A 46 6.99 17.25 0.04
C GLU A 46 7.90 16.59 1.09
N ASP A 47 8.03 17.21 2.26
CA ASP A 47 8.84 16.70 3.36
C ASP A 47 8.38 15.30 3.82
N ILE A 48 7.06 15.11 3.96
CA ILE A 48 6.48 13.80 4.30
C ILE A 48 6.73 12.80 3.19
N ALA A 49 6.51 13.16 1.92
CA ALA A 49 6.72 12.27 0.79
C ALA A 49 8.19 11.81 0.70
N THR A 50 9.14 12.71 0.93
CA THR A 50 10.57 12.38 0.99
C THR A 50 10.89 11.47 2.17
N ALA A 51 10.43 11.80 3.37
CA ALA A 51 10.69 11.02 4.58
C ALA A 51 10.08 9.60 4.51
N ALA A 52 8.89 9.48 3.91
CA ALA A 52 8.20 8.20 3.66
C ALA A 52 8.73 7.45 2.43
N GLY A 53 9.72 8.01 1.72
CA GLY A 53 10.38 7.37 0.59
C GLY A 53 11.08 6.08 1.02
N PHE A 54 10.97 5.03 0.19
CA PHE A 54 11.49 3.71 0.54
C PHE A 54 12.99 3.71 0.85
N ASP A 55 13.81 4.44 0.09
CA ASP A 55 15.25 4.49 0.29
C ASP A 55 15.62 5.20 1.60
N VAL A 56 14.93 6.30 1.91
CA VAL A 56 15.09 7.03 3.17
C VAL A 56 14.72 6.14 4.35
N MET A 57 13.56 5.47 4.28
CA MET A 57 13.13 4.53 5.31
C MET A 57 14.10 3.35 5.44
N LYS A 58 14.59 2.80 4.33
CA LYS A 58 15.54 1.68 4.32
C LYS A 58 16.87 2.06 4.96
N GLN A 59 17.40 3.23 4.62
CA GLN A 59 18.64 3.74 5.21
C GLN A 59 18.46 3.99 6.72
N ALA A 60 17.38 4.64 7.13
CA ALA A 60 17.08 4.87 8.55
C ALA A 60 16.97 3.54 9.33
N TYR A 61 16.31 2.54 8.75
CA TYR A 61 16.17 1.22 9.35
C TYR A 61 17.51 0.47 9.43
N GLN A 62 18.35 0.53 8.39
CA GLN A 62 19.68 -0.07 8.40
C GLN A 62 20.59 0.53 9.48
N ASN A 63 20.43 1.82 9.77
CA ASN A 63 21.18 2.53 10.81
C ASN A 63 20.62 2.32 12.24
N SER A 64 19.47 1.67 12.39
CA SER A 64 18.87 1.37 13.68
C SER A 64 19.54 0.18 14.39
N ASN A 65 19.25 -0.02 15.68
CA ASN A 65 19.75 -1.18 16.45
C ASN A 65 18.92 -2.47 16.23
N PHE A 66 18.06 -2.54 15.22
CA PHE A 66 17.29 -3.75 14.94
C PHE A 66 18.19 -4.89 14.47
N VAL A 67 17.93 -6.09 15.03
CA VAL A 67 18.71 -7.32 14.78
C VAL A 67 18.60 -7.76 13.32
N THR A 68 17.42 -7.61 12.72
CA THR A 68 17.19 -7.98 11.31
C THR A 68 17.40 -6.75 10.45
N LYS A 69 18.47 -6.72 9.66
CA LYS A 69 18.79 -5.59 8.75
C LYS A 69 18.02 -5.63 7.42
N ASP A 70 17.46 -6.79 7.07
CA ASP A 70 16.77 -7.03 5.78
C ASP A 70 15.24 -6.92 5.86
N PHE A 71 14.69 -6.31 6.91
CA PHE A 71 13.24 -6.14 7.05
C PHE A 71 12.63 -5.34 5.88
N LEU A 72 13.34 -4.29 5.42
CA LEU A 72 12.99 -3.51 4.24
C LEU A 72 13.75 -4.03 3.00
N ARG A 73 13.15 -5.00 2.30
CA ARG A 73 13.82 -5.73 1.21
C ARG A 73 13.90 -4.96 -0.12
N LYS A 74 12.80 -4.91 -0.89
CA LYS A 74 12.74 -4.30 -2.24
C LYS A 74 11.83 -3.08 -2.36
N GLY A 75 10.74 -3.02 -1.59
CA GLY A 75 9.80 -1.90 -1.66
C GLY A 75 9.11 -1.71 -3.02
N GLY A 76 9.00 -2.77 -3.83
CA GLY A 76 8.45 -2.74 -5.18
C GLY A 76 7.19 -3.59 -5.32
N VAL A 77 6.35 -3.24 -6.31
CA VAL A 77 5.14 -3.97 -6.69
C VAL A 77 5.47 -5.04 -7.73
N GLY A 78 4.82 -6.20 -7.66
CA GLY A 78 4.94 -7.24 -8.69
C GLY A 78 6.12 -8.19 -8.51
N ASP A 79 6.89 -8.11 -7.41
CA ASP A 79 8.02 -9.02 -7.18
C ASP A 79 7.62 -10.50 -7.13
N TRP A 80 6.35 -10.79 -6.82
CA TRP A 80 5.79 -12.15 -6.83
C TRP A 80 5.97 -12.87 -8.17
N LYS A 81 6.02 -12.14 -9.30
CA LYS A 81 6.26 -12.70 -10.64
C LYS A 81 7.63 -13.39 -10.76
N ASN A 82 8.59 -13.04 -9.91
CA ASN A 82 9.91 -13.67 -9.86
C ASN A 82 9.92 -15.00 -9.10
N TRP A 83 8.85 -15.33 -8.37
CA TRP A 83 8.79 -16.46 -7.44
C TRP A 83 7.73 -17.49 -7.81
N LEU A 84 6.67 -17.07 -8.50
CA LEU A 84 5.56 -17.95 -8.88
C LEU A 84 5.72 -18.46 -10.31
N THR A 85 5.39 -19.73 -10.52
CA THR A 85 5.21 -20.28 -11.86
C THR A 85 3.89 -19.79 -12.46
N VAL A 86 3.74 -19.88 -13.78
CA VAL A 86 2.50 -19.51 -14.49
C VAL A 86 1.29 -20.23 -13.89
N ALA A 87 1.38 -21.56 -13.69
CA ALA A 87 0.29 -22.34 -13.11
C ALA A 87 -0.07 -21.93 -11.67
N GLN A 88 0.91 -21.46 -10.88
CA GLN A 88 0.64 -20.93 -9.53
C GLN A 88 -0.04 -19.56 -9.59
N SER A 89 0.39 -18.69 -10.50
CA SER A 89 -0.25 -17.39 -10.74
C SER A 89 -1.71 -17.56 -11.13
N GLU A 90 -1.98 -18.38 -12.14
CA GLU A 90 -3.35 -18.64 -12.63
C GLU A 90 -4.27 -19.15 -11.53
N ARG A 91 -3.75 -20.04 -10.66
CA ARG A 91 -4.52 -20.55 -9.52
C ARG A 91 -4.87 -19.45 -8.51
N ILE A 92 -3.97 -18.50 -8.27
CA ILE A 92 -4.24 -17.35 -7.40
C ILE A 92 -5.26 -16.42 -8.06
N ASP A 93 -5.09 -16.13 -9.35
CA ASP A 93 -6.02 -15.28 -10.10
C ASP A 93 -7.45 -15.83 -10.03
N LEU A 94 -7.65 -17.14 -10.19
CA LEU A 94 -8.96 -17.79 -10.03
C LEU A 94 -9.56 -17.63 -8.63
N SER A 95 -8.72 -17.53 -7.59
CA SER A 95 -9.18 -17.33 -6.23
C SER A 95 -9.63 -15.89 -5.95
N THR A 96 -9.24 -14.92 -6.79
CA THR A 96 -9.63 -13.51 -6.64
C THR A 96 -11.11 -13.26 -6.92
N ASN A 97 -11.81 -14.20 -7.56
CA ASN A 97 -13.26 -14.12 -7.82
C ASN A 97 -14.08 -13.89 -6.53
N ILE A 98 -13.57 -14.31 -5.36
CA ILE A 98 -14.24 -14.07 -4.06
C ILE A 98 -14.30 -12.59 -3.67
N LEU A 99 -13.50 -11.74 -4.33
CA LEU A 99 -13.40 -10.31 -4.06
C LEU A 99 -14.33 -9.47 -4.97
N GLU A 100 -15.00 -10.10 -5.95
CA GLU A 100 -15.98 -9.42 -6.79
C GLU A 100 -17.08 -8.77 -5.94
N GLY A 101 -17.47 -7.54 -6.31
CA GLY A 101 -18.45 -6.76 -5.55
C GLY A 101 -17.97 -6.20 -4.21
N THR A 102 -16.72 -6.47 -3.80
CA THR A 102 -16.10 -5.85 -2.61
C THR A 102 -15.31 -4.59 -2.99
N PRO A 103 -15.03 -3.67 -2.03
CA PRO A 103 -14.12 -2.55 -2.27
C PRO A 103 -12.64 -2.97 -2.41
N PHE A 104 -12.34 -4.26 -2.25
CA PHE A 104 -10.98 -4.82 -2.33
C PHE A 104 -10.68 -5.45 -3.68
N GLN A 105 -11.43 -5.09 -4.72
CA GLN A 105 -11.10 -5.46 -6.09
C GLN A 105 -9.67 -4.99 -6.39
N THR A 106 -8.85 -5.95 -6.78
CA THR A 106 -7.55 -5.65 -7.34
C THR A 106 -7.79 -4.97 -8.68
N PRO A 107 -7.12 -3.83 -8.96
CA PRO A 107 -6.94 -3.45 -10.35
C PRO A 107 -6.38 -4.70 -11.04
N ILE A 108 -6.98 -5.12 -12.14
CA ILE A 108 -6.38 -6.15 -12.96
C ILE A 108 -5.02 -5.58 -13.35
N TYR A 109 -3.95 -6.00 -12.68
CA TYR A 109 -2.59 -5.72 -13.10
C TYR A 109 -2.29 -6.60 -14.29
N THR A 110 -3.10 -6.47 -15.34
CA THR A 110 -2.76 -6.86 -16.69
C THR A 110 -1.57 -6.00 -17.08
N LEU A 111 -0.40 -6.57 -16.84
CA LEU A 111 0.81 -6.35 -17.62
C LEU A 111 0.99 -7.63 -18.44
#